data_AF-A0A936U754-F1
#
_entry.id   AF-A0A936U754-F1
#
_cell.length_a   1.000
_cell.length_b   1.000
_cell.length_c   1.000
_cell.angle_alpha   90.00
_cell.angle_beta   90.00
_cell.angle_gamma   90.00
#
_symmetry.space_group_name_H-M   'P 1'
#
loop_
_entity.id
_entity.type
_entity.pdbx_description
1 polymer ?
#
loop_
_entity_poly.entity_id
_entity_poly.type
_entity_poly.pdbx_seq_one_letter_code
_entity_poly.pdbx_strand_id
1 'polypeptide(L)'
;MPKPPARIPAQARPDTWRPPPPSPHELNKEQADEFFAADRAMHTLLDELDELDKLPDGGDKARRDEIHVELRRHTDVLTRSAELLGLKMDVALEEDMSKMNRADRRRLEARLRKKKGARAQATSAAARKG
;
A
#
# COMPACT_ATOMS: atom_id res chain seq x y z
N MET A 1 34.10 69.82 -28.07
CA MET A 1 33.90 68.78 -27.05
C MET A 1 33.49 67.48 -27.75
N PRO A 2 34.13 66.33 -27.50
CA PRO A 2 33.72 65.06 -28.07
C PRO A 2 32.33 64.66 -27.55
N LYS A 3 31.46 64.16 -28.43
CA LYS A 3 30.13 63.64 -28.05
C LYS A 3 30.29 62.50 -27.04
N PRO A 4 29.45 62.41 -25.98
CA PRO A 4 29.49 61.28 -25.06
C PRO A 4 29.21 59.98 -25.82
N PRO A 5 29.91 58.88 -25.50
CA PRO A 5 29.69 57.60 -26.16
C PRO A 5 28.26 57.11 -25.94
N ALA A 6 27.69 56.54 -27.00
CA ALA A 6 26.34 56.00 -27.02
C ALA A 6 26.14 55.01 -25.86
N ARG A 7 25.11 55.22 -25.04
CA ARG A 7 24.66 54.25 -24.03
C ARG A 7 24.16 53.02 -24.77
N ILE A 8 24.87 51.89 -24.61
CA ILE A 8 24.40 50.59 -25.07
C ILE A 8 23.12 50.25 -24.28
N PRO A 9 21.99 49.95 -24.93
CA PRO A 9 20.79 49.53 -24.22
C PRO A 9 21.08 48.21 -23.49
N ALA A 10 20.70 48.14 -22.21
CA ALA A 10 20.85 46.94 -21.40
C ALA A 10 20.21 45.76 -22.13
N GLN A 11 21.02 44.82 -22.60
CA GLN A 11 20.54 43.54 -23.13
C GLN A 11 19.70 42.90 -22.02
N ALA A 12 18.40 42.74 -22.27
CA ALA A 12 17.51 41.97 -21.43
C ALA A 12 18.12 40.57 -21.29
N ARG A 13 18.56 40.22 -20.07
CA ARG A 13 19.05 38.88 -19.79
C ARG A 13 17.91 37.92 -20.12
N PRO A 14 18.13 36.86 -20.93
CA PRO A 14 17.09 35.88 -21.16
C PRO A 14 16.63 35.35 -19.82
N ASP A 15 15.33 35.49 -19.54
CA ASP A 15 14.68 34.96 -18.35
C ASP A 15 15.02 33.47 -18.26
N THR A 16 15.98 33.17 -17.40
CA THR A 16 16.42 31.82 -17.13
C THR A 16 15.38 31.25 -16.19
N TRP A 17 14.25 30.80 -16.76
CA TRP A 17 13.29 30.00 -16.03
C TRP A 17 14.02 28.75 -15.56
N ARG A 18 14.40 28.74 -14.28
CA ARG A 18 14.83 27.54 -13.60
C ARG A 18 13.56 26.89 -13.08
N PRO A 19 13.26 25.63 -13.44
CA PRO A 19 12.17 24.93 -12.81
C PRO A 19 12.37 24.99 -11.28
N PRO A 20 11.29 25.17 -10.50
CA PRO A 20 11.40 25.16 -9.05
C PRO A 20 12.04 23.84 -8.61
N PRO A 21 12.87 23.85 -7.55
CA PRO A 21 13.39 22.59 -7.01
C PRO A 21 12.22 21.67 -6.66
N PRO A 22 12.34 20.35 -6.90
CA PRO A 22 11.26 19.41 -6.61
C PRO A 22 10.83 19.58 -5.15
N SER A 23 9.53 19.71 -4.94
CA SER A 23 8.99 19.83 -3.59
C SER A 23 9.32 18.56 -2.82
N PRO A 24 9.68 18.63 -1.52
CA PRO A 24 9.82 17.43 -0.69
C PRO A 24 8.50 16.64 -0.56
N HIS A 25 7.39 17.21 -1.04
CA HIS A 25 6.05 16.62 -1.07
C HIS A 25 5.62 16.21 -2.50
N GLU A 26 6.55 15.80 -3.35
CA GLU A 26 6.26 15.31 -4.69
C GLU A 26 6.69 13.85 -4.85
N LEU A 27 5.77 13.03 -5.33
CA LEU A 27 6.10 11.70 -5.81
C LEU A 27 6.79 11.81 -7.16
N ASN A 28 7.85 11.03 -7.35
CA ASN A 28 8.40 10.86 -8.69
C ASN A 28 7.41 10.07 -9.58
N LYS A 29 7.68 10.02 -10.90
CA LYS A 29 6.78 9.35 -11.84
C LYS A 29 6.53 7.88 -11.50
N GLU A 30 7.57 7.14 -11.13
CA GLU A 30 7.45 5.71 -10.78
C GLU A 30 6.60 5.51 -9.52
N GLN A 31 6.79 6.36 -8.51
CA GLN A 31 6.00 6.36 -7.28
C GLN A 31 4.54 6.73 -7.53
N ALA A 32 4.28 7.70 -8.40
CA ALA A 32 2.92 8.07 -8.80
C ALA A 32 2.23 6.93 -9.58
N ASP A 33 2.95 6.30 -10.50
CA ASP A 33 2.45 5.15 -11.26
C ASP A 33 2.15 3.96 -10.32
N GLU A 34 3.02 3.70 -9.34
CA GLU A 34 2.81 2.67 -8.30
C GLU A 34 1.59 2.98 -7.42
N PHE A 35 1.42 4.24 -7.00
CA PHE A 35 0.28 4.70 -6.21
C PHE A 35 -1.04 4.46 -6.96
N PHE A 36 -1.16 4.94 -8.20
CA PHE A 36 -2.39 4.77 -8.97
C PHE A 36 -2.66 3.32 -9.37
N ALA A 37 -1.60 2.52 -9.57
CA ALA A 37 -1.75 1.09 -9.79
C ALA A 37 -2.28 0.37 -8.55
N ALA A 38 -1.77 0.70 -7.37
CA ALA A 38 -2.23 0.15 -6.10
C ALA A 38 -3.68 0.55 -5.79
N ASP A 39 -4.03 1.81 -6.01
CA ASP A 39 -5.39 2.33 -5.83
C ASP A 39 -6.41 1.60 -6.72
N ARG A 40 -6.13 1.48 -8.02
CA ARG A 40 -6.99 0.71 -8.94
C ARG A 40 -7.10 -0.76 -8.56
N ALA A 41 -5.99 -1.38 -8.18
CA ALA A 41 -5.99 -2.78 -7.75
C ALA A 41 -6.85 -2.98 -6.50
N MET A 42 -6.78 -2.06 -5.53
CA MET A 42 -7.63 -2.12 -4.35
C MET A 42 -9.11 -2.03 -4.69
N HIS A 43 -9.52 -1.11 -5.56
CA HIS A 43 -10.92 -1.01 -5.99
C HIS A 43 -11.42 -2.32 -6.62
N THR A 44 -10.65 -2.90 -7.55
CA THR A 44 -11.00 -4.20 -8.15
C THR A 44 -11.13 -5.32 -7.11
N LEU A 45 -10.22 -5.37 -6.14
CA LEU A 45 -10.23 -6.38 -5.09
C LEU A 45 -11.40 -6.21 -4.11
N LEU A 46 -11.79 -4.97 -3.82
CA LEU A 46 -12.97 -4.68 -2.99
C LEU A 46 -14.27 -5.07 -3.72
N ASP A 47 -14.37 -4.77 -5.02
CA ASP A 47 -15.50 -5.22 -5.83
C ASP A 47 -15.58 -6.76 -5.86
N GLU A 48 -14.43 -7.45 -5.97
CA GLU A 48 -14.38 -8.92 -5.91
C GLU A 48 -14.83 -9.46 -4.55
N LEU A 49 -14.43 -8.82 -3.44
CA LEU A 49 -14.92 -9.19 -2.11
C LEU A 49 -16.43 -9.04 -1.98
N ASP A 50 -16.98 -7.94 -2.48
CA ASP A 50 -18.42 -7.68 -2.45
C ASP A 50 -19.20 -8.74 -3.25
N GLU A 51 -18.68 -9.15 -4.41
CA GLU A 51 -19.27 -10.25 -5.19
C GLU A 51 -19.17 -11.59 -4.46
N LEU A 52 -18.04 -11.87 -3.82
CA LEU A 52 -17.88 -13.09 -3.01
C LEU A 52 -18.84 -13.10 -1.82
N ASP A 53 -19.13 -11.94 -1.22
CA ASP A 53 -20.07 -11.78 -0.09
C ASP A 53 -21.53 -11.97 -0.45
N LYS A 54 -21.90 -11.69 -1.70
CA LYS A 54 -23.26 -11.96 -2.22
C LYS A 54 -23.53 -13.45 -2.45
N LEU A 55 -22.51 -14.31 -2.40
CA LEU A 55 -22.67 -15.76 -2.58
C LEU A 55 -23.24 -16.44 -1.32
N PRO A 56 -24.23 -17.35 -1.44
CA PRO A 56 -24.97 -17.92 -0.32
C PRO A 56 -24.13 -18.77 0.66
N ASP A 57 -23.00 -19.34 0.19
CA ASP A 57 -22.07 -20.11 1.02
C ASP A 57 -20.91 -19.28 1.60
N GLY A 58 -20.94 -17.95 1.42
CA GLY A 58 -19.82 -17.09 1.76
C GLY A 58 -18.62 -17.29 0.82
N GLY A 59 -18.87 -17.62 -0.46
CA GLY A 59 -17.88 -17.68 -1.53
C GLY A 59 -16.66 -18.56 -1.30
N ASP A 60 -15.65 -18.44 -2.17
CA ASP A 60 -14.37 -19.11 -1.98
C ASP A 60 -13.56 -18.42 -0.87
N LYS A 61 -13.60 -19.02 0.32
CA LYS A 61 -12.85 -18.52 1.48
C LYS A 61 -11.34 -18.43 1.23
N ALA A 62 -10.75 -19.32 0.44
CA ALA A 62 -9.32 -19.24 0.15
C ALA A 62 -9.03 -17.97 -0.66
N ARG A 63 -9.88 -17.68 -1.66
CA ARG A 63 -9.78 -16.46 -2.46
C ARG A 63 -9.97 -15.19 -1.61
N ARG A 64 -10.92 -15.17 -0.68
CA ARG A 64 -11.07 -14.04 0.26
C ARG A 64 -9.84 -13.82 1.13
N ASP A 65 -9.29 -14.89 1.70
CA ASP A 65 -8.06 -14.83 2.51
C ASP A 65 -6.90 -14.25 1.66
N GLU A 66 -6.80 -14.60 0.37
CA GLU A 66 -5.82 -14.03 -0.58
C GLU A 66 -6.07 -12.55 -0.86
N ILE A 67 -7.32 -12.17 -1.17
CA ILE A 67 -7.69 -10.78 -1.44
C ILE A 67 -7.35 -9.88 -0.24
N HIS A 68 -7.61 -10.32 1.00
CA HIS A 68 -7.23 -9.55 2.18
C HIS A 68 -5.71 -9.35 2.31
N VAL A 69 -4.90 -10.33 1.91
CA VAL A 69 -3.44 -10.20 1.89
C VAL A 69 -3.00 -9.20 0.81
N GLU A 70 -3.61 -9.24 -0.38
CA GLU A 70 -3.33 -8.31 -1.47
C GLU A 70 -3.75 -6.88 -1.14
N LEU A 71 -4.96 -6.69 -0.60
CA LEU A 71 -5.45 -5.39 -0.11
C LEU A 71 -4.47 -4.78 0.88
N ARG A 72 -3.96 -5.55 1.85
CA ARG A 72 -2.97 -5.04 2.81
C ARG A 72 -1.70 -4.55 2.12
N ARG A 73 -1.18 -5.28 1.12
CA ARG A 73 0.02 -4.88 0.39
C ARG A 73 -0.20 -3.56 -0.35
N HIS A 74 -1.36 -3.39 -0.98
CA HIS A 74 -1.69 -2.14 -1.66
C HIS A 74 -1.91 -0.99 -0.67
N THR A 75 -2.55 -1.23 0.47
CA THR A 75 -2.69 -0.21 1.51
C THR A 75 -1.32 0.26 2.04
N ASP A 76 -0.34 -0.64 2.20
CA ASP A 76 1.02 -0.26 2.59
C ASP A 76 1.68 0.67 1.53
N VAL A 77 1.44 0.42 0.24
CA VAL A 77 1.92 1.30 -0.86
C VAL A 77 1.27 2.69 -0.77
N LEU A 78 -0.05 2.75 -0.58
CA LEU A 78 -0.77 4.02 -0.44
C LEU A 78 -0.32 4.78 0.81
N THR A 79 -0.07 4.07 1.91
CA THR A 79 0.41 4.65 3.18
C THR A 79 1.78 5.28 3.01
N ARG A 80 2.75 4.55 2.44
CA ARG A 80 4.08 5.10 2.16
C ARG A 80 4.01 6.30 1.22
N SER A 81 3.13 6.26 0.22
CA SER A 81 2.94 7.37 -0.72
C SER A 81 2.34 8.61 -0.03
N ALA A 82 1.38 8.43 0.87
CA ALA A 82 0.82 9.50 1.68
C ALA A 82 1.86 10.12 2.63
N GLU A 83 2.68 9.30 3.28
CA GLU A 83 3.78 9.76 4.13
C GLU A 83 4.80 10.60 3.34
N LEU A 84 5.18 10.16 2.13
CA LEU A 84 6.06 10.92 1.23
C LEU A 84 5.46 12.28 0.83
N LEU A 85 4.14 12.33 0.64
CA LEU A 85 3.41 13.58 0.37
C LEU A 85 3.23 14.45 1.62
N GLY A 86 3.71 14.02 2.80
CA GLY A 86 3.48 14.71 4.07
C GLY A 86 2.02 14.70 4.52
N LEU A 87 1.20 13.83 3.92
CA LEU A 87 -0.19 13.62 4.30
C LEU A 87 -0.21 12.72 5.53
N LYS A 88 -0.72 13.24 6.64
CA LYS A 88 -1.03 12.39 7.80
C LYS A 88 -2.25 11.54 7.43
N MET A 89 -2.04 10.24 7.21
CA MET A 89 -3.15 9.30 7.23
C MET A 89 -3.78 9.35 8.61
N ASP A 90 -5.12 9.47 8.65
CA ASP A 90 -5.85 9.63 9.90
C ASP A 90 -5.53 8.49 10.86
N VAL A 91 -5.27 8.85 12.12
CA VAL A 91 -4.94 7.93 13.21
C VAL A 91 -5.99 6.83 13.37
N ALA A 92 -7.25 7.11 13.03
CA ALA A 92 -8.33 6.11 13.01
C ALA A 92 -8.08 4.99 11.99
N LEU A 93 -7.53 5.32 10.81
CA LEU A 93 -7.21 4.36 9.77
C LEU A 93 -6.02 3.47 10.20
N GLU A 94 -4.98 4.06 10.80
CA GLU A 94 -3.87 3.30 11.39
C GLU A 94 -4.35 2.35 12.49
N GLU A 95 -5.26 2.81 13.36
CA GLU A 95 -5.79 2.01 14.45
C GLU A 95 -6.64 0.84 13.96
N ASP A 96 -7.47 1.07 12.94
CA ASP A 96 -8.31 0.04 12.34
C ASP A 96 -7.48 -0.99 11.55
N MET A 97 -6.43 -0.56 10.83
CA MET A 97 -5.45 -1.49 10.24
C MET A 97 -4.71 -2.30 11.31
N SER A 98 -4.30 -1.68 12.41
CA SER A 98 -3.62 -2.35 13.52
C SER A 98 -4.51 -3.41 14.18
N LYS A 99 -5.81 -3.12 14.34
CA LYS A 99 -6.82 -4.06 14.87
C LYS A 99 -7.00 -5.26 13.92
N MET A 100 -7.10 -5.01 12.61
CA MET A 100 -7.20 -6.05 11.58
C MET A 100 -5.97 -6.98 11.61
N ASN A 101 -4.76 -6.42 11.66
CA ASN A 101 -3.50 -7.18 11.70
C ASN A 101 -3.40 -8.09 12.93
N ARG A 102 -3.82 -7.63 14.12
CA ARG A 102 -3.84 -8.44 15.34
C ARG A 102 -4.90 -9.52 15.31
N ALA A 103 -6.06 -9.28 14.70
CA ALA A 103 -7.11 -10.27 14.56
C ALA A 103 -6.65 -11.42 13.65
N ASP A 104 -6.07 -11.10 12.49
CA ASP A 104 -5.60 -12.09 11.52
C ASP A 104 -4.41 -12.89 12.04
N ARG A 105 -3.46 -12.23 12.73
CA ARG A 105 -2.34 -12.91 13.38
C ARG A 105 -2.83 -13.93 14.42
N ARG A 106 -3.80 -13.55 15.26
CA ARG A 106 -4.40 -14.46 16.25
C ARG A 106 -5.12 -15.64 15.58
N ARG A 107 -5.84 -15.41 14.49
CA ARG A 107 -6.50 -16.47 13.70
C ARG A 107 -5.49 -17.42 13.07
N LEU A 108 -4.39 -16.91 12.52
CA LEU A 108 -3.31 -17.69 11.94
C LEU A 108 -2.59 -18.53 12.99
N GLU A 109 -2.23 -17.94 14.14
CA GLU A 109 -1.61 -18.64 15.25
C GLU A 109 -2.51 -19.75 15.82
N ALA A 110 -3.83 -19.51 15.92
CA ALA A 110 -4.80 -20.54 16.33
C ALA A 110 -4.87 -21.70 15.31
N ARG A 111 -4.89 -21.39 14.00
CA ARG A 111 -4.84 -22.41 12.93
C ARG A 111 -3.55 -23.23 12.99
N LEU A 112 -2.40 -22.60 13.22
CA LEU A 112 -1.11 -23.28 13.35
C LEU A 112 -1.04 -24.17 14.59
N ARG A 113 -1.57 -23.68 15.73
CA ARG A 113 -1.67 -24.45 16.97
C ARG A 113 -2.56 -25.69 16.79
N LYS A 114 -3.69 -25.55 16.08
CA LYS A 114 -4.58 -26.67 15.73
C LYS A 114 -3.89 -27.70 14.81
N LYS A 115 -3.14 -27.24 13.80
CA LYS A 115 -2.35 -28.14 12.91
C LYS A 115 -1.22 -28.87 13.65
N LYS A 116 -0.54 -28.23 14.61
CA LYS A 116 0.47 -28.89 15.46
C LYS A 116 -0.13 -30.00 16.33
N GLY A 117 -1.31 -29.77 16.92
CA GLY A 117 -2.02 -30.77 17.71
C GLY A 117 -2.44 -32.00 16.91
N ALA A 118 -2.93 -31.80 15.68
CA ALA A 118 -3.28 -32.91 14.78
C ALA A 118 -2.05 -33.72 14.33
N ARG A 119 -0.91 -33.06 14.08
CA ARG A 119 0.35 -33.73 13.69
C ARG A 119 0.95 -34.55 14.84
N ALA A 120 0.82 -34.10 16.09
CA ALA A 120 1.27 -34.83 17.28
C ALA A 120 0.39 -36.05 17.63
N GLN A 121 -0.92 -35.99 17.32
CA GLN A 121 -1.82 -37.14 17.51
C GLN A 121 -1.57 -38.24 16.47
N ALA A 122 -1.33 -37.88 15.21
CA ALA A 122 -1.06 -38.84 14.13
C ALA A 122 0.20 -39.69 14.39
N THR A 123 1.26 -39.10 14.96
CA THR A 123 2.50 -39.84 15.30
C THR A 123 2.36 -40.71 16.55
N SER A 124 1.46 -40.36 17.48
CA SER A 124 1.19 -41.17 18.67
C SER A 124 0.32 -42.41 18.39
N ALA A 125 -0.52 -42.36 17.35
CA ALA A 125 -1.36 -43.49 16.93
C ALA A 125 -0.56 -44.56 16.17
N ALA A 126 0.47 -44.16 15.39
CA ALA A 126 1.35 -45.08 14.68
C ALA A 126 2.29 -45.88 15.60
N ALA A 127 2.62 -45.34 16.78
CA ALA A 127 3.53 -45.97 17.74
C ALA A 127 2.88 -47.03 18.66
N ARG A 128 1.55 -47.23 18.59
CA ARG A 128 0.81 -48.15 19.48
C ARG A 128 0.36 -49.46 18.80
N LYS A 129 0.89 -49.77 17.61
CA LYS A 129 0.56 -50.99 16.84
C LYS A 129 1.82 -51.78 16.44
N GLY A 130 2.86 -51.70 17.25
CA GLY A 130 4.09 -52.51 17.17
C GLY A 130 4.31 -53.24 18.48
#